data_AF-A0A3M7AIQ1-F1
#
_entry.id   AF-A0A3M7AIQ1-F1
#
_cell.length_a   1.000
_cell.length_b   1.000
_cell.length_c   1.000
_cell.angle_alpha   90.00
_cell.angle_beta   90.00
_cell.angle_gamma   90.00
#
_symmetry.space_group_name_H-M   'P 1'
#
loop_
_entity.id
_entity.type
_entity.pdbx_description
1 polymer ?
#
loop_
_entity_poly.entity_id
_entity_poly.type
_entity_poly.pdbx_seq_one_letter_code
_entity_poly.pdbx_strand_id
1 'polypeptide(L)' 'MDSSPQLRHIVQAMAEQEPTKLPTPSSCTADFCLVPIGTPTASVSKEVAEVQRLLKKSGVKYSMHSAGTTI' A
#
# COMPACT_ATOMS: atom_id res chain seq x y z
N MET A 1 -5.63 6.92 20.46
CA MET A 1 -4.29 7.18 19.89
C MET A 1 -3.82 8.50 20.44
N ASP A 2 -3.37 8.48 21.69
CA ASP A 2 -2.84 9.67 22.36
C ASP A 2 -1.31 9.59 22.29
N SER A 3 -0.74 10.11 21.21
CA SER A 3 0.71 10.19 21.04
C SER A 3 1.17 11.45 21.76
N SER A 4 1.50 11.31 23.05
CA SER A 4 2.14 12.37 23.84
C SER A 4 3.25 13.05 23.00
N PRO A 5 3.34 14.39 22.97
CA PRO A 5 4.32 15.13 22.16
C PRO A 5 5.77 14.64 22.32
N GLN A 6 6.08 14.08 23.49
CA GLN A 6 7.41 13.56 23.86
C GLN A 6 7.82 12.31 23.07
N LEU A 7 6.86 11.51 22.58
CA LEU A 7 7.15 10.26 21.87
C LEU A 7 7.38 10.45 20.36
N ARG A 8 7.11 11.65 19.82
CA ARG A 8 7.15 11.91 18.37
C ARG A 8 8.52 11.65 17.75
N HIS A 9 9.59 12.09 18.40
CA HIS A 9 10.96 11.89 17.91
C HIS A 9 11.35 10.40 17.88
N ILE A 10 10.85 9.60 18.81
CA ILE A 10 11.10 8.16 18.84
C ILE A 10 10.34 7.47 17.71
N VAL A 11 9.06 7.80 17.52
CA VAL A 11 8.25 7.25 16.41
C VAL A 11 8.84 7.62 15.05
N GLN A 12 9.34 8.84 14.89
CA GLN A 12 10.03 9.30 13.67
C GLN A 12 11.30 8.47 13.39
N ALA A 13 12.19 8.34 14.38
CA ALA A 13 13.41 7.55 14.23
C ALA A 13 13.11 6.07 13.94
N MET A 14 12.08 5.50 14.58
CA MET A 14 11.61 4.15 14.31
C MET A 14 11.07 4.02 12.88
N ALA A 15 10.34 5.01 12.37
CA ALA A 15 9.84 4.99 11.00
C ALA A 15 10.97 4.99 9.95
N GLU A 16 12.08 5.67 10.26
CA GLU A 16 13.24 5.77 9.36
C GLU A 16 14.15 4.53 9.40
N GLN A 17 14.31 3.91 10.58
CA GLN A 17 15.25 2.78 10.76
C GLN A 17 14.57 1.41 10.75
N GLU A 18 13.37 1.29 11.31
CA GLU A 18 12.66 0.02 11.52
C GLU A 18 11.13 0.16 11.33
N PRO A 19 10.64 0.53 10.12
CA PRO A 19 9.24 0.87 9.88
C PRO A 19 8.25 -0.26 10.20
N THR A 20 8.71 -1.53 10.16
CA THR A 20 7.87 -2.70 10.50
C THR A 20 7.58 -2.82 12.00
N LYS A 21 8.29 -2.08 12.87
CA LYS A 21 8.03 -2.06 14.33
C LYS A 21 7.09 -0.93 14.75
N LEU A 22 6.59 -0.14 13.80
CA LEU A 22 5.63 0.90 14.10
C LEU A 22 4.31 0.27 14.58
N PRO A 23 3.67 0.84 15.63
CA PRO A 23 2.32 0.43 16.00
C PRO A 23 1.37 0.75 14.83
N THR A 24 0.73 -0.27 14.28
CA THR A 24 -0.23 -0.12 13.18
C THR A 24 -1.68 -0.28 13.68
N PRO A 25 -2.65 0.45 13.10
CA PRO A 25 -4.06 0.21 13.36
C PRO A 25 -4.48 -1.22 12.96
N SER A 26 -5.57 -1.73 13.54
CA SER A 26 -6.11 -3.06 13.20
C SER A 26 -6.65 -3.17 11.78
N SER A 27 -6.90 -2.05 11.11
CA SER A 27 -7.34 -1.96 9.72
C SER A 27 -6.85 -0.67 9.09
N CYS A 28 -6.54 -0.70 7.80
CA CYS A 28 -6.33 0.49 6.99
C CYS A 28 -7.09 0.36 5.68
N THR A 29 -7.31 1.51 5.04
CA THR A 29 -7.69 1.59 3.63
C THR A 29 -6.54 2.26 2.91
N ALA A 30 -6.12 1.68 1.79
CA ALA A 30 -5.02 2.20 1.00
C ALA A 30 -5.43 2.25 -0.47
N ASP A 31 -5.01 3.29 -1.16
CA ASP A 31 -5.16 3.40 -2.60
C ASP A 31 -3.79 3.36 -3.26
N PHE A 32 -3.65 2.56 -4.31
CA PHE A 32 -2.39 2.44 -5.03
C PHE A 32 -2.60 2.43 -6.54
N CYS A 33 -1.58 2.89 -7.26
CA CYS A 33 -1.50 2.82 -8.71
C CYS A 33 -0.21 2.09 -9.10
N LEU A 34 -0.33 1.08 -9.97
CA LEU A 34 0.81 0.32 -10.46
C LEU A 34 1.23 0.86 -11.84
N VAL A 35 2.49 1.29 -11.95
CA VAL A 35 3.11 1.72 -13.21
C VAL A 35 4.38 0.88 -13.45
N PRO A 36 4.31 -0.19 -14.24
CA PRO A 36 5.47 -0.96 -14.66
C PRO A 36 6.41 -0.10 -15.51
N ILE A 37 7.72 -0.16 -15.24
CA ILE A 37 8.75 0.55 -15.99
C ILE A 37 9.62 -0.46 -16.73
N GLY A 38 9.97 -0.16 -17.99
CA GLY A 38 10.84 -1.00 -18.81
C GLY A 38 10.12 -2.15 -19.53
N THR A 39 8.79 -2.09 -19.66
CA THR A 39 8.02 -3.04 -20.48
C THR A 39 8.31 -2.83 -21.97
N PRO A 40 8.27 -3.89 -22.81
CA PRO A 40 8.49 -3.78 -24.24
C PRO A 40 7.35 -3.05 -24.98
N THR A 41 6.24 -2.76 -24.30
CA THR A 41 5.06 -2.09 -24.86
C THR A 41 4.48 -1.08 -23.88
N ALA A 42 3.75 -0.09 -24.39
CA ALA A 42 3.05 0.91 -23.58
C ALA A 42 1.88 0.34 -22.75
N SER A 43 1.33 -0.82 -23.14
CA SER A 43 0.24 -1.44 -22.37
C SER A 43 0.77 -2.05 -21.07
N VAL A 44 0.12 -1.70 -19.96
CA VAL A 44 0.38 -2.23 -18.60
C VAL A 44 -0.74 -3.15 -18.11
N SER A 45 -1.70 -3.45 -18.99
CA SER A 45 -2.95 -4.12 -18.62
C SER A 45 -2.72 -5.53 -18.09
N LYS A 46 -1.65 -6.21 -18.54
CA LYS A 46 -1.32 -7.56 -18.12
C LYS A 46 -0.88 -7.57 -16.65
N GLU A 47 0.03 -6.69 -16.28
CA GLU A 47 0.56 -6.54 -14.93
C GLU A 47 -0.53 -6.10 -13.96
N VAL A 48 -1.37 -5.14 -14.37
CA VAL A 48 -2.55 -4.72 -13.60
C VAL A 48 -3.48 -5.92 -13.38
N ALA A 49 -3.77 -6.71 -14.41
CA ALA A 49 -4.63 -7.89 -14.29
C ALA A 49 -4.06 -8.96 -13.35
N GLU A 50 -2.74 -9.19 -13.35
CA GLU A 50 -2.11 -10.11 -12.38
C GLU A 50 -2.29 -9.63 -10.94
N VAL A 51 -2.14 -8.32 -10.66
CA VAL A 51 -2.40 -7.77 -9.33
C VAL A 51 -3.88 -7.94 -8.95
N GLN A 52 -4.82 -7.70 -9.85
CA GLN A 52 -6.24 -7.93 -9.55
C GLN A 52 -6.53 -9.41 -9.21
N ARG A 53 -5.87 -10.36 -9.88
CA ARG A 53 -5.98 -11.79 -9.53
C ARG A 53 -5.35 -12.10 -8.17
N LEU A 54 -4.26 -11.45 -7.81
CA LEU A 54 -3.64 -11.57 -6.49
C LEU A 54 -4.57 -11.05 -5.40
N LEU A 55 -5.15 -9.86 -5.57
CA LEU A 55 -6.11 -9.28 -4.63
C LEU A 55 -7.34 -10.17 -4.44
N LYS A 56 -7.85 -10.77 -5.53
CA LYS A 56 -8.94 -11.73 -5.45
C LYS A 56 -8.60 -12.96 -4.59
N LYS A 57 -7.34 -13.42 -4.63
CA LYS A 57 -6.85 -14.57 -3.86
C LYS A 57 -6.53 -14.21 -2.40
N SER A 58 -6.20 -12.96 -2.09
CA SER A 58 -5.85 -12.55 -0.73
C SER A 58 -7.06 -12.39 0.20
N GLY A 59 -8.26 -12.29 -0.37
CA GLY A 59 -9.50 -12.12 0.40
C GLY A 59 -9.69 -10.71 0.98
N VAL A 60 -8.83 -9.76 0.63
CA VAL A 60 -9.01 -8.35 0.98
C VAL A 60 -10.22 -7.79 0.23
N LYS A 61 -10.88 -6.79 0.82
CA LYS A 61 -11.87 -6.00 0.08
C LYS A 61 -11.12 -5.09 -0.87
N TYR A 62 -11.57 -4.95 -2.11
CA TYR A 62 -10.92 -4.05 -3.06
C TYR A 62 -11.89 -3.53 -4.11
N SER A 63 -11.56 -2.36 -4.68
CA SER A 63 -12.30 -1.72 -5.77
C SER A 63 -11.32 -1.08 -6.74
N MET A 64 -11.34 -1.52 -8.00
CA MET A 64 -10.54 -0.92 -9.08
C MET A 64 -11.28 0.28 -9.66
N HIS A 65 -10.57 1.36 -9.95
CA HIS A 65 -11.07 2.53 -10.65
C HIS A 65 -10.06 2.98 -11.72
N SER A 66 -10.36 4.07 -12.43
CA SER A 66 -9.55 4.54 -13.56
C SER A 66 -8.11 4.93 -13.21
N ALA A 67 -7.82 5.25 -11.95
CA ALA A 67 -6.54 5.79 -11.51
C ALA A 67 -5.79 4.87 -10.53
N GLY A 68 -6.32 3.70 -10.21
CA GLY A 68 -5.76 2.85 -9.17
C GLY A 68 -6.68 1.75 -8.68
N THR A 69 -6.33 1.20 -7.53
CA THR A 69 -7.13 0.22 -6.80
C THR A 69 -7.08 0.55 -5.32
N THR A 70 -8.27 0.69 -4.74
CA THR A 70 -8.45 0.82 -3.31
C THR A 70 -8.56 -0.57 -2.69
N ILE A 71 -7.85 -0.81 -1.59
CA ILE A 71 -7.92 -2.01 -0.73
C ILE A 71 -8.28 -1.65 0.70
#